data_AF-A0A7J6QUL3-F1
#
_entry.id   AF-A0A7J6QUL3-F1
#
_cell.length_a   1.000
_cell.length_b   1.000
_cell.length_c   1.000
_cell.angle_alpha   90.00
_cell.angle_beta   90.00
_cell.angle_gamma   90.00
#
_symmetry.space_group_name_H-M   'P 1'
#
loop_
_entity.id
_entity.type
_entity.pdbx_description
1 polymer ?
#
loop_
_entity_poly.entity_id
_entity_poly.type
_entity_poly.pdbx_seq_one_letter_code
_entity_poly.pdbx_strand_id
1 'polypeptide(L)'
;MLRWRKTEGADEKMDMLVETPIRDIPRCPLVDPECMKPLEWYFYGMSKFGTPVVYMKIPTASTYTKLGLDRCMEQHVVEMEIIERIKMQLRYSGWKGYKHMMVIDMKNVSLSHAKGSFVSGFKKQLNIDQYYYPEVLSKMVVVNAGVVISTLWKMVKPWVDPITV
;
A
#
# COMPACT_ATOMS: atom_id res chain seq x y z
N MET A 1 4.74 -18.02 -4.59
CA MET A 1 5.08 -17.20 -3.41
C MET A 1 6.58 -17.21 -3.12
N LEU A 2 7.20 -18.31 -2.66
CA LEU A 2 8.62 -18.34 -2.26
C LEU A 2 9.60 -17.86 -3.37
N ARG A 3 9.41 -18.29 -4.62
CA ARG A 3 10.26 -17.84 -5.74
C ARG A 3 10.18 -16.33 -5.97
N TRP A 4 9.00 -15.73 -5.85
CA TRP A 4 8.81 -14.30 -6.04
C TRP A 4 9.47 -13.50 -4.92
N ARG A 5 9.30 -13.94 -3.66
CA ARG A 5 9.96 -13.28 -2.51
C ARG A 5 11.47 -13.21 -2.70
N LYS A 6 12.09 -14.29 -3.19
CA LYS A 6 13.52 -14.31 -3.54
C LYS A 6 13.86 -13.36 -4.70
N THR A 7 13.05 -13.31 -5.75
CA THR A 7 13.29 -12.43 -6.91
C THR A 7 13.16 -10.95 -6.53
N GLU A 8 12.16 -10.60 -5.75
CA GLU A 8 11.93 -9.22 -5.30
C GLU A 8 12.79 -8.83 -4.09
N GLY A 9 13.54 -9.77 -3.51
CA GLY A 9 14.29 -9.55 -2.28
C GLY A 9 13.41 -9.14 -1.09
N ALA A 10 12.22 -9.74 -0.98
CA ALA A 10 11.24 -9.39 0.06
C ALA A 10 11.67 -9.87 1.46
N ASP A 11 12.38 -11.00 1.52
CA ASP A 11 12.88 -11.54 2.79
C ASP A 11 14.03 -10.67 3.34
N GLU A 12 14.95 -10.23 2.48
CA GLU A 12 16.04 -9.34 2.83
C GLU A 12 15.52 -7.95 3.27
N LYS A 13 14.42 -7.47 2.65
CA LYS A 13 13.72 -6.26 3.10
C LYS A 13 13.18 -6.45 4.51
N MET A 14 12.50 -7.56 4.77
CA MET A 14 11.97 -7.87 6.11
C MET A 14 13.08 -7.96 7.15
N ASP A 15 14.21 -8.62 6.85
CA ASP A 15 15.35 -8.73 7.77
C ASP A 15 15.89 -7.34 8.16
N MET A 16 16.07 -6.44 7.20
CA MET A 16 16.49 -5.06 7.50
C MET A 16 15.44 -4.29 8.31
N LEU A 17 14.15 -4.46 8.01
CA LEU A 17 13.07 -3.86 8.78
C LEU A 17 12.97 -4.43 10.20
N VAL A 18 13.40 -5.68 10.40
CA VAL A 18 13.44 -6.33 11.71
C VAL A 18 14.50 -5.71 12.62
N GLU A 19 15.63 -5.32 12.06
CA GLU A 19 16.70 -4.63 12.78
C GLU A 19 16.47 -3.12 12.94
N THR A 20 15.54 -2.55 12.16
CA THR A 20 15.21 -1.12 12.23
C THR A 20 14.19 -0.85 13.35
N PRO A 21 14.48 0.03 14.32
CA PRO A 21 13.49 0.47 15.31
C PRO A 21 12.27 1.11 14.63
N ILE A 22 11.05 0.85 15.11
CA ILE A 22 9.81 1.33 14.46
C ILE A 22 9.83 2.85 14.20
N ARG A 23 10.32 3.63 15.17
CA ARG A 23 10.42 5.10 15.07
C ARG A 23 11.34 5.58 13.94
N ASP A 24 12.27 4.72 13.51
CA ASP A 24 13.29 5.01 12.52
C ASP A 24 12.94 4.42 11.14
N ILE A 25 11.82 3.69 11.00
CA ILE A 25 11.33 3.17 9.71
C ILE A 25 11.23 4.25 8.63
N PRO A 26 10.73 5.48 8.90
CA PRO A 26 10.70 6.53 7.87
C PRO A 26 12.08 6.95 7.33
N ARG A 27 13.16 6.58 8.04
CA ARG A 27 14.57 6.83 7.66
C ARG A 27 15.28 5.55 7.21
N CYS A 28 14.57 4.42 7.14
CA CYS A 28 15.12 3.15 6.68
C CYS A 28 15.61 3.31 5.23
N PRO A 29 16.80 2.79 4.85
CA PRO A 29 17.31 2.89 3.49
C PRO A 29 16.41 2.28 2.40
N LEU A 30 15.51 1.36 2.77
CA LEU A 30 14.50 0.79 1.87
C LEU A 30 13.37 1.78 1.54
N VAL A 31 13.21 2.81 2.36
CA VAL A 31 12.15 3.79 2.20
C VAL A 31 12.64 4.89 1.26
N ASP A 32 12.02 4.98 0.11
CA ASP A 32 12.21 6.11 -0.79
C ASP A 32 11.40 7.32 -0.31
N PRO A 33 12.06 8.37 0.24
CA PRO A 33 11.36 9.51 0.80
C PRO A 33 10.66 10.35 -0.26
N GLU A 34 11.12 10.32 -1.52
CA GLU A 34 10.49 11.08 -2.60
C GLU A 34 9.17 10.44 -3.04
N CYS A 35 9.09 9.10 -2.97
CA CYS A 35 7.86 8.35 -3.23
C CYS A 35 6.89 8.42 -2.04
N MET A 36 7.37 8.29 -0.81
CA MET A 36 6.52 8.22 0.39
C MET A 36 5.95 9.56 0.84
N LYS A 37 6.74 10.64 0.77
CA LYS A 37 6.32 11.95 1.30
C LYS A 37 5.01 12.47 0.67
N PRO A 38 4.81 12.39 -0.66
CA PRO A 38 3.57 12.83 -1.28
C PRO A 38 2.36 11.96 -0.97
N LEU A 39 2.57 10.69 -0.60
CA LEU A 39 1.51 9.73 -0.28
C LEU A 39 0.85 10.00 1.08
N GLU A 40 1.42 10.87 1.92
CA GLU A 40 1.01 11.05 3.32
C GLU A 40 0.71 9.69 3.98
N TRP A 41 1.64 8.73 3.84
CA TRP A 41 1.45 7.34 4.24
C TRP A 41 1.88 7.12 5.69
N TYR A 42 1.00 6.58 6.53
CA TYR A 42 1.32 6.31 7.93
C TYR A 42 0.36 5.31 8.60
N PHE A 43 0.83 4.73 9.70
CA PHE A 43 -0.01 3.99 10.64
C PHE A 43 -0.78 4.92 11.57
N TYR A 44 -2.07 4.64 11.75
CA TYR A 44 -2.97 5.46 12.56
C TYR A 44 -3.75 4.61 13.57
N GLY A 45 -3.02 3.93 14.45
CA GLY A 45 -3.60 3.17 15.57
C GLY A 45 -4.43 1.96 15.14
N MET A 46 -5.48 1.67 15.92
CA MET A 46 -6.33 0.49 15.77
C MET A 46 -7.76 0.90 15.42
N SER A 47 -8.39 0.17 14.51
CA SER A 47 -9.81 0.33 14.20
C SER A 47 -10.67 -0.17 15.37
N LYS A 48 -11.97 0.17 15.34
CA LYS A 48 -12.97 -0.37 16.29
C LYS A 48 -13.08 -1.90 16.28
N PHE A 49 -12.58 -2.55 15.24
CA PHE A 49 -12.55 -4.02 15.10
C PHE A 49 -11.22 -4.63 15.56
N GLY A 50 -10.33 -3.81 16.15
CA GLY A 50 -9.02 -4.28 16.61
C GLY A 50 -8.07 -4.62 15.47
N THR A 51 -8.19 -3.97 14.31
CA THR A 51 -7.23 -4.11 13.20
C THR A 51 -6.39 -2.85 13.06
N PRO A 52 -5.05 -2.94 12.86
CA PRO A 52 -4.22 -1.78 12.64
C PRO A 52 -4.65 -1.05 11.38
N VAL A 53 -4.67 0.28 11.45
CA VAL A 53 -5.10 1.16 10.36
C VAL A 53 -3.89 1.76 9.68
N VAL A 54 -3.82 1.60 8.37
CA VAL A 54 -2.88 2.29 7.48
C VAL A 54 -3.65 3.36 6.75
N TYR A 55 -3.16 4.59 6.78
CA TYR A 55 -3.68 5.70 6.00
C TYR A 55 -2.74 5.99 4.83
N MET A 56 -3.32 6.23 3.66
CA MET A 56 -2.62 6.66 2.46
C MET A 56 -3.47 7.69 1.74
N LYS A 57 -2.86 8.79 1.30
CA LYS A 57 -3.46 9.80 0.45
C LYS A 57 -2.82 9.79 -0.92
N ILE A 58 -3.63 9.58 -1.94
CA ILE A 58 -3.12 9.47 -3.30
C ILE A 58 -2.65 10.85 -3.79
N PRO A 59 -1.40 10.99 -4.27
CA PRO A 59 -0.90 12.20 -4.92
C PRO A 59 -1.65 12.51 -6.22
N THR A 60 -1.37 13.68 -6.80
CA THR A 60 -1.84 13.97 -8.16
C THR A 60 -1.13 13.11 -9.20
N ALA A 61 -1.77 12.85 -10.34
CA ALA A 61 -1.17 12.10 -11.45
C ALA A 61 0.12 12.77 -11.96
N SER A 62 0.18 14.12 -11.95
CA SER A 62 1.40 14.85 -12.29
C SER A 62 2.54 14.63 -11.30
N THR A 63 2.23 14.43 -10.02
CA THR A 63 3.24 14.11 -9.00
C THR A 63 3.86 12.75 -9.30
N TYR A 64 3.04 11.71 -9.52
CA TYR A 64 3.55 10.39 -9.91
C TYR A 64 4.35 10.42 -11.22
N THR A 65 3.88 11.18 -12.21
CA THR A 65 4.59 11.32 -13.49
C THR A 65 5.99 11.92 -13.29
N LYS A 66 6.12 12.93 -12.41
CA LYS A 66 7.41 13.58 -12.12
C LYS A 66 8.37 12.69 -11.35
N LEU A 67 7.87 11.88 -10.42
CA LEU A 67 8.68 11.01 -9.56
C LEU A 67 9.15 9.73 -10.25
N GLY A 68 8.53 9.38 -11.38
CA GLY A 68 8.69 8.10 -12.03
C GLY A 68 7.70 7.10 -11.46
N LEU A 69 6.69 6.78 -12.26
CA LEU A 69 5.60 5.93 -11.81
C LEU A 69 6.08 4.52 -11.47
N ASP A 70 6.97 3.92 -12.26
CA ASP A 70 7.51 2.60 -11.96
C ASP A 70 8.28 2.58 -10.64
N ARG A 71 9.12 3.60 -10.36
CA ARG A 71 9.82 3.78 -9.07
C ARG A 71 8.85 3.84 -7.89
N CYS A 72 7.78 4.64 -8.00
CA CYS A 72 6.74 4.72 -6.96
C CYS A 72 6.01 3.39 -6.77
N MET A 73 5.79 2.62 -7.84
CA MET A 73 5.09 1.34 -7.77
C MET A 73 6.01 0.21 -7.25
N GLU A 74 7.31 0.29 -7.49
CA GLU A 74 8.32 -0.62 -6.91
C GLU A 74 8.42 -0.45 -5.39
N GLN A 75 8.21 0.76 -4.87
CA GLN A 75 8.17 1.05 -3.43
C GLN A 75 7.08 0.26 -2.69
N HIS A 76 6.01 -0.16 -3.39
CA HIS A 76 4.87 -0.83 -2.78
C HIS A 76 5.23 -2.11 -2.01
N VAL A 77 6.19 -2.90 -2.50
CA VAL A 77 6.64 -4.10 -1.78
C VAL A 77 7.24 -3.72 -0.42
N VAL A 78 7.99 -2.62 -0.34
CA VAL A 78 8.53 -2.11 0.93
C VAL A 78 7.40 -1.67 1.85
N GLU A 79 6.39 -0.97 1.34
CA GLU A 79 5.21 -0.56 2.13
C GLU A 79 4.51 -1.78 2.75
N MET A 80 4.32 -2.85 1.96
CA MET A 80 3.70 -4.09 2.43
C MET A 80 4.56 -4.79 3.49
N GLU A 81 5.88 -4.88 3.31
CA GLU A 81 6.78 -5.45 4.33
C GLU A 81 6.82 -4.59 5.62
N ILE A 82 6.73 -3.26 5.51
CA ILE A 82 6.57 -2.38 6.69
C ILE A 82 5.27 -2.70 7.43
N ILE A 83 4.17 -2.94 6.70
CA ILE A 83 2.90 -3.33 7.31
C ILE A 83 3.01 -4.66 8.04
N GLU A 84 3.62 -5.66 7.41
CA GLU A 84 3.85 -6.96 8.04
C GLU A 84 4.74 -6.86 9.29
N ARG A 85 5.78 -6.02 9.24
CA ARG A 85 6.67 -5.74 10.38
C ARG A 85 5.91 -5.13 11.55
N ILE A 86 5.05 -4.14 11.31
CA ILE A 86 4.26 -3.52 12.38
C ILE A 86 3.25 -4.51 12.95
N LYS A 87 2.59 -5.31 12.11
CA LYS A 87 1.72 -6.40 12.57
C LYS A 87 2.48 -7.43 13.42
N MET A 88 3.73 -7.75 13.06
CA MET A 88 4.59 -8.62 13.86
C MET A 88 4.86 -8.05 15.25
N GLN A 89 5.19 -6.76 15.34
CA GLN A 89 5.41 -6.06 16.61
C GLN A 89 4.15 -6.01 17.48
N LEU A 90 2.98 -5.78 16.87
CA LEU A 90 1.70 -5.85 17.57
C LEU A 90 1.44 -7.26 18.12
N ARG A 91 1.77 -8.33 17.37
CA ARG A 91 1.64 -9.71 17.84
C ARG A 91 2.54 -10.00 19.05
N TYR A 92 3.78 -9.51 19.05
CA TYR A 92 4.65 -9.60 20.23
C TYR A 92 4.08 -8.88 21.46
N SER A 93 3.24 -7.87 21.24
CA SER A 93 2.55 -7.12 22.30
C SER A 93 1.20 -7.73 22.70
N GLY A 94 0.87 -8.94 22.23
CA GLY A 94 -0.35 -9.67 22.60
C GLY A 94 -1.55 -9.49 21.65
N TRP A 95 -1.41 -8.75 20.55
CA TRP A 95 -2.45 -8.68 19.52
C TRP A 95 -2.56 -10.01 18.76
N LYS A 96 -3.78 -10.53 18.58
CA LYS A 96 -4.02 -11.85 17.96
C LYS A 96 -4.41 -11.79 16.47
N GLY A 97 -4.47 -10.60 15.89
CA GLY A 97 -4.86 -10.42 14.50
C GLY A 97 -3.70 -10.58 13.51
N TYR A 98 -4.05 -10.67 12.23
CA TYR A 98 -3.10 -10.73 11.12
C TYR A 98 -3.49 -9.86 9.92
N LYS A 99 -4.69 -9.28 9.93
CA LYS A 99 -5.17 -8.39 8.87
C LYS A 99 -5.00 -6.91 9.26
N HIS A 100 -4.91 -6.02 8.27
CA HIS A 100 -4.91 -4.57 8.47
C HIS A 100 -6.10 -3.91 7.75
N MET A 101 -6.45 -2.70 8.16
CA MET A 101 -7.41 -1.85 7.46
C MET A 101 -6.64 -0.77 6.69
N MET A 102 -7.06 -0.48 5.47
CA MET A 102 -6.53 0.66 4.71
C MET A 102 -7.58 1.77 4.60
N VAL A 103 -7.17 3.00 4.85
CA VAL A 103 -7.92 4.21 4.52
C VAL A 103 -7.21 4.88 3.35
N ILE A 104 -7.91 4.99 2.22
CA ILE A 104 -7.39 5.61 1.00
C ILE A 104 -8.09 6.96 0.80
N ASP A 105 -7.36 8.04 1.00
CA ASP A 105 -7.81 9.40 0.71
C ASP A 105 -7.57 9.75 -0.76
N MET A 106 -8.68 9.92 -1.48
CA MET A 106 -8.70 10.19 -2.92
C MET A 106 -8.90 11.68 -3.25
N LYS A 107 -8.70 12.59 -2.28
CA LYS A 107 -8.91 14.03 -2.46
C LYS A 107 -8.20 14.64 -3.67
N ASN A 108 -7.00 14.15 -4.03
CA ASN A 108 -6.23 14.65 -5.16
C ASN A 108 -6.43 13.85 -6.46
N VAL A 109 -7.31 12.84 -6.44
CA VAL A 109 -7.57 11.98 -7.59
C VAL A 109 -8.49 12.69 -8.58
N SER A 110 -8.13 12.59 -9.85
CA SER A 110 -8.83 13.20 -10.99
C SER A 110 -8.76 12.30 -12.22
N LEU A 111 -9.48 12.64 -13.29
CA LEU A 111 -9.48 11.88 -14.55
C LEU A 111 -8.08 11.73 -15.18
N SER A 112 -7.10 12.56 -14.78
CA SER A 112 -5.71 12.39 -15.21
C SER A 112 -5.09 11.07 -14.75
N HIS A 113 -5.66 10.41 -13.73
CA HIS A 113 -5.24 9.09 -13.26
C HIS A 113 -5.81 7.96 -14.13
N ALA A 114 -6.75 8.24 -15.04
CA ALA A 114 -7.23 7.25 -16.02
C ALA A 114 -6.22 7.02 -17.17
N LYS A 115 -5.10 7.76 -17.20
CA LYS A 115 -4.04 7.57 -18.21
C LYS A 115 -3.42 6.17 -18.10
N GLY A 116 -3.11 5.58 -19.24
CA GLY A 116 -2.65 4.19 -19.34
C GLY A 116 -1.45 3.84 -18.48
N SER A 117 -0.50 4.76 -18.27
CA SER A 117 0.66 4.53 -17.41
C SER A 117 0.28 4.40 -15.93
N PHE A 118 -0.64 5.22 -15.43
CA PHE A 118 -1.11 5.11 -14.05
C PHE A 118 -1.94 3.84 -13.85
N VAL A 119 -2.84 3.58 -14.80
CA VAL A 119 -3.69 2.39 -14.79
C VAL A 119 -2.85 1.11 -14.84
N SER A 120 -1.77 1.07 -15.62
CA SER A 120 -0.88 -0.09 -15.70
C SER A 120 -0.07 -0.28 -14.41
N GLY A 121 0.49 0.79 -13.83
CA GLY A 121 1.19 0.70 -12.54
C GLY A 121 0.27 0.25 -11.41
N PHE A 122 -0.92 0.82 -11.32
CA PHE A 122 -1.92 0.42 -10.35
C PHE A 122 -2.35 -1.05 -10.53
N LYS A 123 -2.48 -1.52 -11.78
CA LYS A 123 -2.74 -2.94 -12.06
C LYS A 123 -1.58 -3.84 -11.58
N LYS A 124 -0.32 -3.41 -11.73
CA LYS A 124 0.83 -4.14 -11.18
C LYS A 124 0.73 -4.23 -9.65
N GLN A 125 0.40 -3.13 -8.98
CA GLN A 125 0.22 -3.06 -7.53
C GLN A 125 -0.87 -4.01 -7.03
N LEU A 126 -2.06 -3.96 -7.67
CA LEU A 126 -3.16 -4.88 -7.36
C LEU A 126 -2.77 -6.35 -7.55
N ASN A 127 -1.97 -6.69 -8.57
CA ASN A 127 -1.50 -8.05 -8.74
C ASN A 127 -0.55 -8.46 -7.61
N ILE A 128 0.32 -7.57 -7.14
CA ILE A 128 1.21 -7.84 -6.01
C ILE A 128 0.39 -8.17 -4.76
N ASP A 129 -0.61 -7.33 -4.45
CA ASP A 129 -1.49 -7.52 -3.30
C ASP A 129 -2.22 -8.85 -3.34
N GLN A 130 -2.87 -9.16 -4.48
CA GLN A 130 -3.70 -10.35 -4.61
C GLN A 130 -2.89 -11.64 -4.61
N TYR A 131 -1.72 -11.68 -5.26
CA TYR A 131 -0.95 -12.92 -5.44
C TYR A 131 0.08 -13.16 -4.33
N TYR A 132 0.65 -12.11 -3.74
CA TYR A 132 1.78 -12.23 -2.81
C TYR A 132 1.45 -11.80 -1.38
N TYR A 133 0.40 -10.99 -1.19
CA TYR A 133 -0.15 -10.65 0.12
C TYR A 133 -1.63 -11.02 0.23
N PRO A 134 -2.02 -12.28 -0.05
CA PRO A 134 -3.42 -12.68 0.01
C PRO A 134 -3.95 -12.60 1.44
N GLU A 135 -5.25 -12.29 1.59
CA GLU A 135 -5.96 -12.31 2.87
C GLU A 135 -5.41 -11.38 3.98
N VAL A 136 -4.52 -10.44 3.67
CA VAL A 136 -3.98 -9.50 4.67
C VAL A 136 -4.82 -8.24 4.86
N LEU A 137 -5.71 -7.93 3.91
CA LEU A 137 -6.59 -6.77 3.95
C LEU A 137 -7.92 -7.15 4.60
N SER A 138 -8.26 -6.48 5.70
CA SER A 138 -9.54 -6.66 6.40
C SER A 138 -10.64 -5.79 5.81
N LYS A 139 -10.31 -4.54 5.50
CA LYS A 139 -11.25 -3.55 4.96
C LYS A 139 -10.49 -2.43 4.28
N MET A 140 -10.98 -2.00 3.14
CA MET A 140 -10.57 -0.77 2.47
C MET A 140 -11.66 0.29 2.64
N VAL A 141 -11.29 1.47 3.13
CA VAL A 141 -12.19 2.61 3.29
C VAL A 141 -11.69 3.72 2.37
N VAL A 142 -12.47 4.04 1.35
CA VAL A 142 -12.15 5.10 0.42
C VAL A 142 -12.84 6.39 0.87
N VAL A 143 -12.09 7.47 1.06
CA VAL A 143 -12.59 8.77 1.52
C VAL A 143 -12.23 9.89 0.55
N ASN A 144 -12.98 11.00 0.63
CA ASN A 144 -12.84 12.17 -0.28
C ASN A 144 -12.85 11.82 -1.77
N ALA A 145 -13.49 10.70 -2.11
CA ALA A 145 -13.64 10.27 -3.48
C ALA A 145 -14.77 11.09 -4.11
N GLY A 146 -14.39 12.09 -4.90
CA GLY A 146 -15.34 12.83 -5.72
C GLY A 146 -16.01 11.93 -6.77
N VAL A 147 -16.90 12.50 -7.57
CA VAL A 147 -17.68 11.77 -8.60
C VAL A 147 -16.83 10.95 -9.58
N VAL A 148 -15.57 11.34 -9.77
CA VAL A 148 -14.57 10.66 -10.62
C VAL A 148 -14.30 9.21 -10.24
N ILE A 149 -14.50 8.83 -8.97
CA ILE A 149 -14.23 7.47 -8.51
C ILE A 149 -15.12 6.44 -9.19
N SER A 150 -16.37 6.80 -9.47
CA SER A 150 -17.32 5.91 -10.14
C SER A 150 -16.82 5.50 -11.53
N THR A 151 -16.13 6.42 -12.23
CA THR A 151 -15.53 6.17 -13.55
C THR A 151 -14.28 5.31 -13.41
N LEU A 152 -13.37 5.67 -12.51
CA LEU A 152 -12.12 4.92 -12.31
C LEU A 152 -12.39 3.49 -11.81
N TRP A 153 -13.37 3.33 -10.91
CA TRP A 153 -13.76 2.03 -10.38
C TRP A 153 -14.27 1.09 -11.48
N LYS A 154 -15.04 1.59 -12.45
CA LYS A 154 -15.48 0.77 -13.61
C LYS A 154 -14.30 0.24 -14.43
N MET A 155 -13.19 0.98 -14.52
CA MET A 155 -11.99 0.55 -15.24
C MET A 155 -11.20 -0.50 -14.47
N VAL A 156 -11.16 -0.36 -13.14
CA VAL A 156 -10.35 -1.19 -12.23
C VAL A 156 -11.05 -2.49 -11.84
N LYS A 157 -12.37 -2.45 -11.62
CA LYS A 157 -13.18 -3.55 -11.09
C LYS A 157 -12.92 -4.90 -11.77
N PRO A 158 -12.74 -5.01 -13.10
CA PRO A 158 -12.46 -6.29 -13.75
C PRO A 158 -11.15 -6.99 -13.32
N TRP A 159 -10.26 -6.30 -12.62
CA TRP A 159 -8.96 -6.83 -12.17
C TRP A 159 -8.89 -7.06 -10.65
N VAL A 160 -9.94 -6.72 -9.92
CA VAL A 160 -10.03 -6.90 -8.48
C VAL A 160 -10.70 -8.23 -8.21
N ASP A 161 -10.11 -9.04 -7.34
CA ASP A 161 -10.64 -10.33 -6.91
C ASP A 161 -12.08 -10.16 -6.39
N PRO A 162 -13.03 -11.04 -6.75
CA PRO A 162 -14.43 -10.91 -6.34
C PRO A 162 -14.66 -10.83 -4.83
N ILE A 163 -13.79 -11.42 -4.00
CA ILE A 163 -13.87 -11.34 -2.53
C ILE A 163 -13.50 -9.93 -2.04
N THR A 164 -12.72 -9.19 -2.84
CA THR A 164 -12.22 -7.85 -2.53
C THR A 164 -13.13 -6.73 -3.07
N VAL A 165 -14.08 -7.04 -3.96
CA VAL A 165 -15.03 -6.09 -4.58
C VAL A 165 -16.12 -5.61 -3.63
#